data_AF-A0A3E5EJH2-F1
#
_entry.id   AF-A0A3E5EJH2-F1
#
_cell.length_a   1.000
_cell.length_b   1.000
_cell.length_c   1.000
_cell.angle_alpha   90.00
_cell.angle_beta   90.00
_cell.angle_gamma   90.00
#
_symmetry.space_group_name_H-M   'P 1'
#
loop_
_entity.id
_entity.type
_entity.pdbx_description
1 polymer ?
#
loop_
_entity_poly.entity_id
_entity_poly.type
_entity_poly.pdbx_seq_one_letter_code
_entity_poly.pdbx_strand_id
1 'polypeptide(L)'
;MIIEIPGYKTLDLDYLVLDYNGTIAVDGLIPPAIKERLLLLGDSFKIYVLTADTHGTAAAMCDGLPLEIMTFPSGSAMDEKLRILSSLGAKHCIAIGNGRNDVPMCQAAALSIAVMGTEGAYGKLLSECDVCTTSIADALDLLMLPKRLVATLRG
;
A
#
# COMPACT_ATOMS: atom_id res chain seq x y z
N MET A 1 6.78 3.33 -13.22
CA MET A 1 7.76 2.21 -13.19
C MET A 1 7.18 1.01 -13.93
N ILE A 2 7.90 0.50 -14.94
CA ILE A 2 7.43 -0.64 -15.73
C ILE A 2 8.06 -1.94 -15.22
N ILE A 3 7.25 -2.96 -14.96
CA ILE A 3 7.68 -4.32 -14.59
C ILE A 3 7.03 -5.34 -15.52
N GLU A 4 7.83 -6.06 -16.29
CA GLU A 4 7.35 -7.19 -17.09
C GLU A 4 7.33 -8.46 -16.23
N ILE A 5 6.16 -9.09 -16.08
CA ILE A 5 6.01 -10.37 -15.40
C ILE A 5 5.75 -11.45 -16.47
N PRO A 6 6.75 -12.31 -16.77
CA PRO A 6 6.61 -13.33 -17.81
C PRO A 6 5.40 -14.23 -17.58
N GLY A 7 4.61 -14.40 -18.65
CA GLY A 7 3.40 -15.22 -18.69
C GLY A 7 2.23 -14.75 -17.81
N TYR A 8 2.29 -13.52 -17.30
CA TYR A 8 1.20 -12.93 -16.53
C TYR A 8 0.73 -11.57 -17.05
N LYS A 9 1.38 -10.47 -16.65
CA LYS A 9 1.03 -9.10 -17.07
C LYS A 9 2.25 -8.19 -17.07
N THR A 10 2.17 -7.08 -17.80
CA THR A 10 3.10 -5.96 -17.64
C THR A 10 2.44 -4.93 -16.73
N LEU A 11 3.15 -4.53 -15.68
CA LEU A 11 2.73 -3.50 -14.74
C LEU A 11 3.35 -2.17 -15.15
N ASP A 12 2.57 -1.10 -15.15
CA ASP A 12 3.02 0.27 -15.38
C ASP A 12 2.57 1.15 -14.22
N LEU A 13 3.42 1.29 -13.21
CA LEU A 13 3.07 1.69 -11.85
C LEU A 13 3.65 3.06 -11.50
N ASP A 14 2.80 4.02 -11.20
CA ASP A 14 3.21 5.40 -10.87
C ASP A 14 2.90 5.77 -9.42
N TYR A 15 1.87 5.14 -8.85
CA TYR A 15 1.29 5.53 -7.57
C TYR A 15 1.43 4.41 -6.55
N LEU A 16 1.95 4.74 -5.37
CA LEU A 16 1.96 3.85 -4.21
C LEU A 16 0.91 4.33 -3.21
N VAL A 17 -0.16 3.56 -3.07
CA VAL A 17 -1.31 3.87 -2.21
C VAL A 17 -1.27 2.94 -1.00
N LEU A 18 -1.18 3.54 0.18
CA LEU A 18 -0.89 2.86 1.44
C LEU A 18 -2.03 3.10 2.43
N ASP A 19 -2.52 2.04 3.07
CA ASP A 19 -3.20 2.20 4.35
C ASP A 19 -2.21 2.62 5.46
N TYR A 20 -2.73 3.17 6.57
CA TYR A 20 -1.92 3.66 7.69
C TYR A 20 -1.69 2.61 8.79
N ASN A 21 -2.68 2.40 9.67
CA ASN A 21 -2.54 1.54 10.86
C ASN A 21 -2.73 0.07 10.50
N GLY A 22 -1.84 -0.80 11.00
CA GLY A 22 -1.77 -2.20 10.58
C GLY A 22 -0.99 -2.40 9.28
N THR A 23 -0.61 -1.30 8.61
CA THR A 23 0.13 -1.30 7.35
C THR A 23 1.49 -0.62 7.51
N ILE A 24 1.59 0.71 7.38
CA ILE A 24 2.88 1.43 7.55
C ILE A 24 3.16 1.85 8.99
N ALA A 25 2.13 1.88 9.83
CA ALA A 25 2.21 2.19 11.24
C ALA A 25 1.76 1.00 12.08
N VAL A 26 2.42 0.81 13.22
CA VAL A 26 2.00 -0.12 14.28
C VAL A 26 1.65 0.69 15.51
N ASP A 27 0.45 0.49 16.05
CA ASP A 27 -0.10 1.29 17.16
C ASP A 27 -0.04 2.81 16.89
N GLY A 28 -0.23 3.22 15.63
CA GLY A 28 -0.16 4.63 15.23
C GLY A 28 1.25 5.18 14.97
N LEU A 29 2.30 4.39 15.15
CA LEU A 29 3.69 4.83 14.98
C LEU A 29 4.32 4.22 13.72
N ILE A 30 4.89 5.07 12.85
CA ILE A 30 5.69 4.61 11.70
C ILE A 30 7.12 4.31 12.18
N PRO A 31 7.59 3.04 12.09
CA PRO A 31 8.95 2.70 12.51
C PRO A 31 10.01 3.43 11.65
N PRO A 32 11.18 3.81 12.21
CA PRO A 32 12.22 4.53 11.47
C PRO A 32 12.65 3.83 10.17
N ALA A 33 12.82 2.50 10.21
CA ALA A 33 13.20 1.70 9.05
C ALA A 33 12.14 1.71 7.92
N ILE A 34 10.88 2.03 8.23
CA ILE A 34 9.81 2.20 7.23
C ILE A 34 9.87 3.61 6.64
N LYS A 35 10.14 4.63 7.46
CA LYS A 35 10.37 6.01 6.98
C LYS A 35 11.51 6.08 5.96
N GLU A 36 12.62 5.40 6.23
CA GLU A 36 13.77 5.32 5.31
C GLU A 36 13.38 4.70 3.96
N ARG A 37 12.56 3.65 3.96
CA ARG A 37 12.07 3.02 2.73
C ARG A 37 11.12 3.91 1.95
N LEU A 38 10.22 4.60 2.64
CA LEU A 38 9.30 5.56 2.01
C LEU A 38 10.07 6.73 1.39
N LEU A 39 11.14 7.20 2.04
CA LEU A 39 12.04 8.20 1.46
C LEU A 39 12.65 7.73 0.13
N LEU A 40 13.22 6.52 0.11
CA LEU A 40 13.81 5.95 -1.11
C LEU A 40 12.78 5.70 -2.22
N LEU A 41 11.58 5.24 -1.86
CA LEU A 41 10.51 4.97 -2.83
C LEU A 41 9.88 6.24 -3.39
N GLY A 42 9.98 7.38 -2.70
CA GLY A 42 9.51 8.68 -3.18
C GLY A 42 10.18 9.15 -4.46
N ASP A 43 11.39 8.65 -4.76
CA ASP A 43 12.09 8.93 -6.03
C ASP A 43 11.48 8.17 -7.22
N SER A 44 10.75 7.09 -6.96
CA SER A 44 10.19 6.20 -7.99
C SER A 44 8.68 6.30 -8.13
N PHE A 45 7.98 6.70 -7.07
CA PHE A 45 6.52 6.71 -6.99
C PHE A 45 6.00 7.98 -6.33
N LYS A 46 4.80 8.40 -6.76
CA LYS A 46 3.99 9.33 -5.95
C LYS A 46 3.27 8.54 -4.87
N ILE A 47 3.58 8.83 -3.61
CA ILE A 47 3.10 8.07 -2.47
C ILE A 47 1.88 8.76 -1.85
N TYR A 48 0.81 8.01 -1.64
CA TYR A 48 -0.41 8.43 -0.95
C TYR A 48 -0.67 7.55 0.26
N VAL A 49 -0.97 8.17 1.40
CA VAL A 49 -1.41 7.48 2.62
C VAL A 49 -2.88 7.78 2.84
N LEU A 50 -3.70 6.74 2.88
CA LEU A 50 -5.16 6.83 3.00
C LEU A 50 -5.60 6.33 4.38
N THR A 51 -6.20 7.20 5.19
CA THR A 51 -6.58 6.83 6.55
C THR A 51 -7.81 7.56 7.04
N ALA A 52 -8.56 6.93 7.94
CA ALA A 52 -9.63 7.61 8.65
C ALA A 52 -9.12 8.57 9.75
N ASP A 53 -7.81 8.52 10.05
CA ASP A 53 -7.11 9.28 11.10
C ASP A 53 -7.90 9.41 12.41
N THR A 54 -8.41 8.29 12.91
CA THR A 54 -9.30 8.24 14.08
C THR A 54 -8.70 8.91 15.32
N HIS A 55 -7.37 8.98 15.42
CA HIS A 55 -6.66 9.56 16.55
C HIS A 55 -6.04 10.95 16.26
N GLY A 56 -6.12 11.45 15.03
CA GLY A 56 -5.61 12.77 14.63
C GLY A 56 -4.09 12.91 14.64
N THR A 57 -3.34 11.80 14.59
CA THR A 57 -1.88 11.79 14.70
C THR A 57 -1.18 11.47 13.38
N ALA A 58 -1.90 10.94 12.39
CA ALA A 58 -1.29 10.40 11.19
C ALA A 58 -0.54 11.47 10.38
N ALA A 59 -1.10 12.68 10.28
CA ALA A 59 -0.47 13.80 9.56
C ALA A 59 0.88 14.18 10.17
N ALA A 60 0.97 14.27 11.50
CA ALA A 60 2.21 14.60 12.20
C ALA A 60 3.27 13.50 12.05
N MET A 61 2.85 12.23 12.04
CA MET A 61 3.77 11.10 11.88
C MET A 61 4.39 11.00 10.48
N CYS A 62 3.66 11.48 9.47
CA CYS A 62 4.07 11.56 8.08
C CYS A 62 4.88 12.82 7.72
N ASP A 63 5.03 13.77 8.64
CA ASP A 63 5.75 15.01 8.38
C ASP A 63 7.20 14.74 7.93
N GLY A 64 7.65 15.48 6.92
CA GLY A 64 8.96 15.33 6.29
C GLY A 64 9.14 14.10 5.39
N LEU A 65 8.12 13.25 5.20
CA LEU A 65 8.17 12.15 4.23
C LEU A 65 7.68 12.61 2.84
N PRO A 66 8.18 12.01 1.74
CA PRO A 66 7.79 12.38 0.37
C PRO A 66 6.46 11.72 -0.02
N LEU A 67 5.40 12.03 0.74
CA LEU A 67 4.07 11.45 0.55
C LEU A 67 2.96 12.47 0.84
N GLU A 68 1.79 12.22 0.26
CA GLU A 68 0.56 12.97 0.53
C GLU A 68 -0.36 12.13 1.43
N ILE A 69 -0.80 12.71 2.54
CA ILE A 69 -1.79 12.06 3.41
C ILE A 69 -3.19 12.57 3.07
N MET A 70 -4.12 11.63 2.83
CA MET A 70 -5.53 11.93 2.60
C MET A 70 -6.37 11.29 3.69
N THR A 71 -7.12 12.14 4.39
CA THR A 71 -7.99 11.72 5.50
C THR A 71 -9.46 11.76 5.13
N PHE A 72 -10.26 10.86 5.71
CA PHE A 72 -11.70 10.80 5.50
C PHE A 72 -12.44 10.32 6.74
N PRO A 73 -13.76 10.53 6.84
CA PRO A 73 -14.55 10.02 7.96
C PRO A 73 -14.49 8.48 8.07
N SER A 74 -14.45 7.95 9.30
CA SER A 74 -14.27 6.50 9.53
C SER A 74 -15.38 5.63 8.94
N GLY A 75 -16.59 6.16 8.81
CA GLY A 75 -17.75 5.44 8.27
C GLY A 75 -17.72 5.19 6.76
N SER A 76 -16.84 5.86 6.02
CA SER A 76 -16.76 5.78 4.55
C SER A 76 -15.40 5.30 4.04
N ALA A 77 -14.56 4.74 4.91
CA ALA A 77 -13.17 4.42 4.60
C ALA A 77 -13.01 3.53 3.36
N MET A 78 -13.87 2.53 3.19
CA MET A 78 -13.82 1.61 2.07
C MET A 78 -14.12 2.31 0.73
N ASP A 79 -15.19 3.08 0.69
CA ASP A 79 -15.63 3.79 -0.52
C ASP A 79 -14.66 4.93 -0.88
N GLU A 80 -14.16 5.67 0.11
CA GLU A 80 -13.21 6.75 -0.11
C GLU A 80 -11.85 6.24 -0.60
N LYS A 81 -11.34 5.13 -0.03
CA LYS A 81 -10.10 4.51 -0.51
C LYS A 81 -10.21 4.08 -1.97
N LEU A 82 -11.30 3.41 -2.33
CA LEU A 82 -11.55 3.02 -3.72
C LEU A 82 -11.71 4.24 -4.63
N ARG A 83 -12.45 5.27 -4.21
CA ARG A 83 -12.66 6.50 -4.98
C ARG A 83 -11.34 7.20 -5.28
N ILE A 84 -10.48 7.35 -4.28
CA ILE A 84 -9.16 7.99 -4.41
C ILE A 84 -8.25 7.15 -5.30
N LEU A 85 -8.14 5.84 -5.08
CA LEU A 85 -7.34 4.98 -5.94
C LEU A 85 -7.83 5.01 -7.40
N SER A 86 -9.14 5.05 -7.61
CA SER A 86 -9.73 5.15 -8.95
C SER A 86 -9.41 6.48 -9.63
N SER A 87 -9.42 7.59 -8.90
CA SER A 87 -9.13 8.93 -9.46
C SER A 87 -7.66 9.10 -9.87
N LEU A 88 -6.74 8.36 -9.22
CA LEU A 88 -5.33 8.28 -9.62
C LEU A 88 -5.12 7.41 -10.88
N GLY A 89 -6.11 6.61 -11.26
CA GLY A 89 -6.01 5.61 -12.32
C GLY A 89 -5.54 4.28 -11.75
N ALA A 90 -6.50 3.45 -11.32
CA ALA A 90 -6.26 2.19 -10.62
C ALA A 90 -5.23 1.26 -11.29
N LYS A 91 -5.20 1.22 -12.62
CA LYS A 91 -4.25 0.44 -13.44
C LYS A 91 -2.78 0.87 -13.32
N HIS A 92 -2.52 2.01 -12.68
CA HIS A 92 -1.19 2.54 -12.39
C HIS A 92 -0.86 2.54 -10.90
N CYS A 93 -1.76 1.99 -10.08
CA CYS A 93 -1.64 2.00 -8.63
C CYS A 93 -1.12 0.67 -8.11
N ILE A 94 -0.25 0.80 -7.09
CA ILE A 94 0.07 -0.23 -6.13
C ILE A 94 -0.78 0.06 -4.89
N ALA A 95 -1.53 -0.92 -4.39
CA ALA A 95 -2.26 -0.81 -3.12
C ALA A 95 -1.63 -1.72 -2.07
N ILE A 96 -1.35 -1.19 -0.88
CA ILE A 96 -0.90 -1.98 0.27
C ILE A 96 -1.82 -1.72 1.45
N GLY A 97 -2.32 -2.80 2.05
CA GLY A 97 -3.21 -2.72 3.21
C GLY A 97 -3.24 -4.00 4.03
N ASN A 98 -3.90 -3.95 5.17
CA ASN A 98 -4.13 -5.11 6.05
C ASN A 98 -5.61 -5.32 6.41
N GLY A 99 -6.44 -4.30 6.24
CA GLY A 99 -7.76 -4.21 6.84
C GLY A 99 -8.90 -4.64 5.92
N ARG A 100 -10.09 -4.81 6.51
CA ARG A 100 -11.32 -5.08 5.74
C ARG A 100 -11.68 -3.94 4.79
N ASN A 101 -11.44 -2.71 5.22
CA ASN A 101 -11.66 -1.49 4.45
C ASN A 101 -10.74 -1.35 3.22
N ASP A 102 -9.68 -2.15 3.13
CA ASP A 102 -8.72 -2.11 2.02
C ASP A 102 -9.13 -3.00 0.84
N VAL A 103 -10.05 -3.95 1.05
CA VAL A 103 -10.40 -4.97 0.05
C VAL A 103 -10.73 -4.35 -1.32
N PRO A 104 -11.62 -3.34 -1.43
CA PRO A 104 -11.97 -2.84 -2.76
C PRO A 104 -10.85 -2.07 -3.45
N MET A 105 -10.02 -1.32 -2.70
CA MET A 105 -8.87 -0.63 -3.30
C MET A 105 -7.83 -1.64 -3.79
N CYS A 106 -7.59 -2.72 -3.03
CA CYS A 106 -6.68 -3.79 -3.42
C CYS A 106 -7.17 -4.55 -4.65
N GLN A 107 -8.46 -4.90 -4.71
CA GLN A 107 -9.04 -5.57 -5.88
C GLN A 107 -8.96 -4.72 -7.16
N ALA A 108 -9.01 -3.39 -7.03
CA ALA A 108 -8.99 -2.48 -8.17
C ALA A 108 -7.57 -2.16 -8.68
N ALA A 109 -6.56 -2.21 -7.79
CA ALA A 109 -5.20 -1.82 -8.11
C ALA A 109 -4.54 -2.74 -9.16
N ALA A 110 -3.57 -2.21 -9.91
CA ALA A 110 -2.79 -3.04 -10.83
C ALA A 110 -1.89 -4.04 -10.11
N LEU A 111 -1.40 -3.67 -8.92
CA LEU A 111 -0.69 -4.53 -8.00
C LEU A 111 -1.21 -4.31 -6.59
N SER A 112 -1.52 -5.38 -5.88
CA SER A 112 -2.01 -5.34 -4.51
C SER A 112 -1.17 -6.24 -3.60
N ILE A 113 -0.82 -5.71 -2.43
CA ILE A 113 -0.02 -6.42 -1.43
C ILE A 113 -0.75 -6.37 -0.08
N ALA A 114 -1.10 -7.53 0.46
CA ALA A 114 -1.60 -7.62 1.82
C ALA A 114 -0.43 -7.76 2.82
N VAL A 115 -0.44 -6.96 3.88
CA VAL A 115 0.53 -7.06 4.97
C VAL A 115 -0.13 -7.77 6.16
N MET A 116 0.46 -8.89 6.59
CA MET A 116 -0.03 -9.59 7.79
C MET A 116 0.29 -8.82 9.08
N GLY A 117 1.53 -8.35 9.22
CA GLY A 117 1.97 -7.52 10.35
C GLY A 117 1.80 -8.19 11.72
N THR A 118 1.99 -7.41 12.78
CA THR A 118 1.80 -7.86 14.17
C THR A 118 0.40 -7.60 14.71
N GLU A 119 -0.34 -6.67 14.08
CA GLU A 119 -1.74 -6.36 14.41
C GLU A 119 -2.73 -7.34 13.73
N GLY A 120 -2.20 -8.27 12.93
CA GLY A 120 -2.97 -9.19 12.10
C GLY A 120 -3.49 -8.53 10.82
N ALA A 121 -4.02 -9.37 9.93
CA ALA A 121 -4.69 -8.93 8.71
C ALA A 121 -6.10 -9.50 8.64
N TYR A 122 -6.99 -8.79 7.95
CA TYR A 122 -8.30 -9.31 7.61
C TYR A 122 -8.13 -10.55 6.72
N GLY A 123 -8.45 -11.73 7.23
CA GLY A 123 -8.11 -12.99 6.56
C GLY A 123 -8.62 -13.11 5.11
N LYS A 124 -9.75 -12.47 4.76
CA LYS A 124 -10.22 -12.47 3.38
C LYS A 124 -9.41 -11.57 2.46
N LEU A 125 -8.80 -10.49 2.95
CA LEU A 125 -7.93 -9.63 2.12
C LEU A 125 -6.78 -10.44 1.51
N LEU A 126 -6.26 -11.42 2.24
CA LEU A 126 -5.15 -12.28 1.79
C LEU A 126 -5.48 -13.06 0.50
N SER A 127 -6.74 -13.44 0.30
CA SER A 127 -7.17 -14.13 -0.92
C SER A 127 -7.54 -13.20 -2.08
N GLU A 128 -7.63 -11.88 -1.81
CA GLU A 128 -8.02 -10.88 -2.80
C GLU A 128 -6.82 -10.11 -3.36
N CYS A 129 -5.66 -10.13 -2.67
CA CYS A 129 -4.43 -9.46 -3.11
C CYS A 129 -3.56 -10.34 -4.01
N ASP A 130 -2.75 -9.72 -4.88
CA ASP A 130 -1.79 -10.43 -5.75
C ASP A 130 -0.66 -11.07 -4.93
N VAL A 131 -0.20 -10.41 -3.86
CA VAL A 131 0.89 -10.88 -2.99
C VAL A 131 0.53 -10.68 -1.52
N CYS A 132 0.99 -11.57 -0.66
CA CYS A 132 0.92 -11.43 0.80
C CYS A 132 2.33 -11.42 1.39
N THR A 133 2.59 -10.50 2.32
CA THR A 133 3.86 -10.43 3.05
C THR A 133 3.67 -10.51 4.56
N THR A 134 4.72 -10.91 5.26
CA THR A 134 4.76 -10.94 6.73
C THR A 134 4.84 -9.56 7.35
N SER A 135 5.50 -8.61 6.69
CA SER A 135 5.67 -7.24 7.19
C SER A 135 5.58 -6.21 6.06
N ILE A 136 5.38 -4.94 6.45
CA ILE A 136 5.46 -3.81 5.53
C ILE A 136 6.87 -3.59 4.99
N ALA A 137 7.92 -3.90 5.76
CA ALA A 137 9.29 -3.83 5.26
C ALA A 137 9.48 -4.76 4.06
N ASP A 138 8.98 -5.99 4.16
CA ASP A 138 9.02 -6.96 3.05
C ASP A 138 8.24 -6.46 1.83
N ALA A 139 7.05 -5.87 2.05
CA ALA A 139 6.22 -5.34 0.97
C ALA A 139 6.88 -4.18 0.22
N LEU A 140 7.48 -3.22 0.93
CA LEU A 140 8.22 -2.11 0.32
C LEU A 140 9.51 -2.61 -0.35
N ASP A 141 10.19 -3.60 0.21
CA ASP A 141 11.38 -4.21 -0.39
C ASP A 141 11.07 -4.92 -1.72
N LEU A 142 9.86 -5.44 -1.92
CA LEU A 142 9.44 -5.98 -3.23
C LEU A 142 9.42 -4.91 -4.33
N LEU A 143 9.13 -3.65 -3.97
CA LEU A 143 9.09 -2.53 -4.91
C LEU A 143 10.50 -2.01 -5.23
N MET A 144 11.41 -2.03 -4.26
CA MET A 144 12.83 -1.68 -4.46
C MET A 144 13.60 -2.79 -5.18
N LEU A 145 13.19 -4.06 -5.02
CA LEU A 145 13.81 -5.24 -5.60
C LEU A 145 12.82 -6.02 -6.48
N PRO A 146 12.36 -5.43 -7.61
CA PRO A 146 11.23 -5.95 -8.40
C PRO A 146 11.44 -7.36 -8.96
N LYS A 147 12.68 -7.85 -9.06
CA LYS A 147 12.94 -9.25 -9.42
C LYS A 147 12.32 -10.25 -8.44
N ARG A 148 12.17 -9.90 -7.16
CA ARG A 148 11.48 -10.74 -6.17
C ARG A 148 9.99 -10.82 -6.49
N LEU A 149 9.37 -9.70 -6.81
CA LEU A 149 7.97 -9.64 -7.23
C LEU A 149 7.72 -10.46 -8.49
N VAL A 150 8.58 -10.32 -9.50
CA VAL A 150 8.50 -11.13 -10.74
C VAL A 150 8.59 -12.62 -10.45
N ALA A 151 9.49 -13.03 -9.54
CA ALA A 151 9.64 -14.43 -9.18
C ALA A 151 8.37 -15.02 -8.53
N THR A 152 7.63 -14.21 -7.77
CA THR A 152 6.35 -14.60 -7.13
C THR A 152 5.20 -14.71 -8.14
N LEU A 153 5.14 -13.79 -9.12
CA LEU A 153 3.95 -13.63 -9.97
C LEU A 153 4.07 -14.24 -11.39
N ARG A 154 5.27 -14.66 -11.82
CA ARG A 154 5.46 -15.29 -13.14
C ARG A 154 4.76 -16.67 -13.22
N GLY A 155 4.33 -17.05 -14.43
CA GLY A 155 3.67 -18.32 -14.71
C GLY A 155 3.85 -18.77 -16.16
#